data_AF-A0A1Y3DTI7-F1
#
_entry.id   AF-A0A1Y3DTI7-F1
#
_cell.length_a   1.000
_cell.length_b   1.000
_cell.length_c   1.000
_cell.angle_alpha   90.00
_cell.angle_beta   90.00
_cell.angle_gamma   90.00
#
_symmetry.space_group_name_H-M   'P 1'
#
loop_
_entity.id
_entity.type
_entity.pdbx_description
1 polymer ?
#
loop_
_entity_poly.entity_id
_entity_poly.type
_entity_poly.pdbx_seq_one_letter_code
_entity_poly.pdbx_strand_id
1 'polypeptide(L)'
;MKERKKYGNNIPRSLSSKINKSKVIQKNICCNYKTIQMIDIYENMPVNSLTIERSPIKEIVLANDVIVVLLISGISRAYDVANGKFLCEINPSSYSVVHTIVHNSYNNTLIVAYASFPAHLQCKVINCCDLRIGKTNSSKLGTLFEKVILSHPAFFEFCETNGRIGAANLNTNSYTFWDMRTYQQVFEIEEEFQEIRVSDGLVAMFKQPINNTIPLALFDIENGERLVETTISILPRKEMQFLELLISKLLIKQEGSSLRIYDLLKKTRQKVKNTYTFQPTAFVFYDHPSPINGKVYHNQISKKFFTISWDLIEFWELDASVLKKMYAIHVPGLRDPDLCNHSLMAEILCLYSSSRLQRIRLCESFFNYADSSNMKRGEARDIATRNMRMSTRDRSEIFKTRILKNNIQDEKLKNNISGESFDFGALLFFSLRDGEFLNYTSESVCGKSVEVLASNSSMTTIICGDDKGFIRILRNYPKISEPEIKTEKKVRNCPECVRASLLRIFGLPEEDPEKISRIIKRKQNCQRQKDSVKKARIEKRSDNCSRHT
;
A
#
# COMPACT_ATOMS: atom_id res chain seq x y z
N MET A 1 33.56 28.42 19.71
CA MET A 1 32.47 28.93 20.58
C MET A 1 32.56 30.44 20.88
N LYS A 2 33.33 31.26 20.12
CA LYS A 2 33.48 32.71 20.35
C LYS A 2 32.89 33.64 19.27
N GLU A 3 32.33 33.12 18.17
CA GLU A 3 31.68 33.95 17.13
C GLU A 3 30.14 33.98 17.19
N ARG A 4 29.50 33.21 18.08
CA ARG A 4 28.04 33.22 18.29
C ARG A 4 27.51 34.47 19.04
N LYS A 5 28.36 35.47 19.30
CA LYS A 5 28.00 36.69 20.06
C LYS A 5 27.87 37.95 19.21
N LYS A 6 27.87 37.86 17.87
CA LYS A 6 27.74 39.05 16.98
C LYS A 6 26.32 39.34 16.49
N TYR A 7 25.38 38.40 16.61
CA TYR A 7 23.98 38.64 16.31
C TYR A 7 23.17 38.28 17.55
N GLY A 8 22.78 39.31 18.30
CA GLY A 8 21.94 39.19 19.49
C GLY A 8 20.58 38.57 19.18
N ASN A 9 19.80 38.32 20.23
CA ASN A 9 18.51 37.61 20.28
C ASN A 9 17.35 38.18 19.39
N ASN A 10 17.66 38.89 18.32
CA ASN A 10 16.73 39.47 17.35
C ASN A 10 16.82 38.75 16.00
N ILE A 11 16.74 37.43 16.00
CA ILE A 11 16.23 36.72 14.81
C ILE A 11 14.71 36.78 14.91
N PRO A 12 13.99 37.35 13.93
CA PRO A 12 12.53 37.33 13.91
C PRO A 12 12.02 35.90 14.11
N ARG A 13 11.01 35.70 14.97
CA ARG A 13 10.34 34.39 15.14
C ARG A 13 9.76 33.82 13.84
N SER A 14 9.73 34.60 12.75
CA SER A 14 9.37 34.16 11.39
C SER A 14 10.46 33.34 10.67
N LEU A 15 11.70 33.32 11.16
CA LEU A 15 12.80 32.51 10.59
C LEU A 15 13.14 31.26 11.40
N SER A 16 12.54 31.07 12.58
CA SER A 16 12.47 29.75 13.22
C SER A 16 11.32 28.97 12.60
N SER A 17 11.41 28.62 11.32
CA SER A 17 10.62 27.51 10.80
C SER A 17 11.01 26.31 11.66
N LYS A 18 10.10 25.87 12.53
CA LYS A 18 10.24 24.56 13.16
C LYS A 18 10.28 23.60 11.99
N ILE A 19 11.49 23.17 11.60
CA ILE A 19 11.68 22.12 10.60
C ILE A 19 10.78 20.98 11.07
N ASN A 20 9.70 20.75 10.34
CA ASN A 20 8.74 19.75 10.72
C ASN A 20 9.46 18.41 10.55
N LYS A 21 9.91 17.82 11.66
CA LYS A 21 10.75 16.61 11.66
C LYS A 21 10.08 15.49 10.86
N SER A 22 8.75 15.39 10.89
CA SER A 22 8.01 14.40 10.10
C SER A 22 8.20 14.63 8.60
N LYS A 23 8.10 15.88 8.12
CA LYS A 23 8.29 16.22 6.70
C LYS A 23 9.70 15.91 6.20
N VAL A 24 10.72 16.12 7.05
CA VAL A 24 12.10 15.74 6.69
C VAL A 24 12.23 14.23 6.57
N ILE A 25 11.64 13.48 7.50
CA ILE A 25 11.61 12.01 7.44
C ILE A 25 10.89 11.55 6.18
N GLN A 26 9.72 12.10 5.86
CA GLN A 26 8.97 11.79 4.66
C GLN A 26 9.78 12.06 3.39
N LYS A 27 10.38 13.25 3.27
CA LYS A 27 11.23 13.58 2.11
C LYS A 27 12.41 12.60 2.00
N ASN A 28 13.01 12.19 3.12
CA ASN A 28 14.07 11.19 3.09
C ASN A 28 13.56 9.81 2.64
N ILE A 29 12.37 9.39 3.07
CA ILE A 29 11.71 8.15 2.64
C ILE A 29 11.37 8.19 1.14
N CYS A 30 10.98 9.35 0.62
CA CYS A 30 10.67 9.52 -0.80
C CYS A 30 11.90 9.75 -1.68
N CYS A 31 13.11 9.80 -1.11
CA CYS A 31 14.35 10.02 -1.85
C CYS A 31 15.05 8.71 -2.20
N ASN A 32 15.83 8.71 -3.29
CA ASN A 32 16.83 7.67 -3.59
C ASN A 32 16.30 6.23 -3.77
N TYR A 33 15.07 6.06 -4.25
CA TYR A 33 14.65 4.75 -4.70
C TYR A 33 15.55 4.24 -5.83
N LYS A 34 15.96 2.98 -5.69
CA LYS A 34 16.67 2.25 -6.74
C LYS A 34 15.98 0.93 -6.97
N THR A 35 15.88 0.53 -8.23
CA THR A 35 15.52 -0.82 -8.61
C THR A 35 16.65 -1.74 -8.18
N ILE A 36 16.37 -2.63 -7.24
CA ILE A 36 17.34 -3.65 -6.81
C ILE A 36 17.23 -4.87 -7.70
N GLN A 37 16.01 -5.25 -8.03
CA GLN A 37 15.74 -6.47 -8.76
C GLN A 37 14.59 -6.25 -9.75
N MET A 38 14.72 -6.89 -10.91
CA MET A 38 13.62 -7.11 -11.85
C MET A 38 13.39 -8.62 -11.92
N ILE A 39 12.13 -9.03 -11.92
CA ILE A 39 11.74 -10.44 -11.94
C ILE A 39 10.73 -10.62 -13.07
N ASP A 40 10.99 -11.58 -13.94
CA ASP A 40 10.03 -12.04 -14.94
C ASP A 40 9.19 -13.17 -14.33
N ILE A 41 7.89 -12.96 -14.17
CA ILE A 41 7.02 -13.94 -13.51
C ILE A 41 6.94 -15.24 -14.31
N TYR A 42 7.15 -15.18 -15.62
CA TYR A 42 7.15 -16.32 -16.53
C TYR A 42 8.47 -17.09 -16.56
N GLU A 43 9.52 -16.58 -15.90
CA GLU A 43 10.78 -17.29 -15.78
C GLU A 43 10.56 -18.64 -15.06
N ASN A 44 11.21 -19.70 -15.56
CA ASN A 44 11.08 -21.06 -15.02
C ASN A 44 9.65 -21.66 -15.10
N MET A 45 8.76 -21.13 -15.95
CA MET A 45 7.52 -21.83 -16.31
C MET A 45 7.85 -23.09 -17.14
N PRO A 46 7.16 -24.23 -16.90
CA PRO A 46 7.42 -25.46 -17.65
C PRO A 46 7.20 -25.25 -19.15
N VAL A 47 8.16 -25.71 -19.97
CA VAL A 47 8.24 -25.49 -21.42
C VAL A 47 7.01 -26.02 -22.19
N ASN A 48 6.24 -26.97 -21.64
CA ASN A 48 4.97 -27.41 -22.23
C ASN A 48 3.82 -26.38 -22.13
N SER A 49 4.09 -25.19 -21.60
CA SER A 49 3.16 -24.06 -21.50
C SER A 49 3.52 -22.88 -22.45
N LEU A 50 4.31 -23.14 -23.50
CA LEU A 50 4.85 -22.17 -24.46
C LEU A 50 3.82 -21.41 -25.34
N THR A 51 2.52 -21.57 -25.10
CA THR A 51 1.44 -20.76 -25.69
C THR A 51 0.74 -19.85 -24.68
N ILE A 52 1.33 -19.60 -23.51
CA ILE A 52 0.78 -18.61 -22.58
C ILE A 52 1.15 -17.21 -23.08
N GLU A 53 0.17 -16.52 -23.66
CA GLU A 53 0.24 -15.07 -23.82
C GLU A 53 0.49 -14.43 -22.45
N ARG A 54 1.47 -13.51 -22.41
CA ARG A 54 1.77 -12.76 -21.19
C ARG A 54 0.52 -11.98 -20.80
N SER A 55 0.08 -12.17 -19.57
CA SER A 55 -1.04 -11.46 -18.96
C SER A 55 -0.53 -10.38 -18.01
N PRO A 56 -1.23 -9.25 -17.90
CA PRO A 56 -0.91 -8.22 -16.91
C PRO A 56 -0.92 -8.74 -15.48
N ILE A 57 -0.15 -8.07 -14.62
CA ILE A 57 -0.24 -8.28 -13.18
C ILE A 57 -1.56 -7.69 -12.68
N LYS A 58 -2.29 -8.49 -11.91
CA LYS A 58 -3.57 -8.12 -11.30
C LYS A 58 -3.38 -7.60 -9.87
N GLU A 59 -2.59 -8.30 -9.08
CA GLU A 59 -2.43 -7.99 -7.65
C GLU A 59 -1.01 -8.34 -7.18
N ILE A 60 -0.48 -7.52 -6.27
CA ILE A 60 0.80 -7.77 -5.61
C ILE A 60 0.60 -7.64 -4.11
N VAL A 61 0.91 -8.70 -3.38
CA VAL A 61 0.81 -8.75 -1.93
C VAL A 61 2.20 -8.84 -1.33
N LEU A 62 2.52 -7.92 -0.42
CA LEU A 62 3.77 -7.92 0.32
C LEU A 62 3.55 -8.49 1.73
N ALA A 63 3.76 -9.79 1.87
CA ALA A 63 3.64 -10.51 3.14
C ALA A 63 5.00 -10.59 3.83
N ASN A 64 5.36 -9.54 4.57
CA ASN A 64 6.66 -9.38 5.23
C ASN A 64 7.84 -9.40 4.25
N ASP A 65 8.52 -10.53 4.16
CA ASP A 65 9.71 -10.83 3.35
C ASP A 65 9.40 -11.70 2.13
N VAL A 66 8.12 -11.98 1.87
CA VAL A 66 7.65 -12.65 0.65
C VAL A 66 6.79 -11.71 -0.18
N ILE A 67 7.09 -11.65 -1.47
CA ILE A 67 6.27 -11.04 -2.50
C ILE A 67 5.39 -12.13 -3.10
N VAL A 68 4.09 -11.90 -3.12
CA VAL A 68 3.15 -12.74 -3.84
C VAL A 68 2.58 -11.95 -5.00
N VAL A 69 2.63 -12.52 -6.19
CA VAL A 69 2.13 -11.90 -7.42
C VAL A 69 0.99 -12.74 -7.95
N LEU A 70 -0.09 -12.08 -8.36
CA LEU A 70 -1.23 -12.67 -9.05
C LEU A 70 -1.37 -12.01 -10.41
N LEU A 71 -1.45 -12.84 -11.45
CA LEU A 71 -1.70 -12.42 -12.82
C LEU A 71 -3.22 -12.42 -13.11
N ILE A 72 -3.65 -11.65 -14.12
CA ILE A 72 -5.05 -11.68 -14.59
C ILE A 72 -5.47 -13.07 -15.06
N SER A 73 -4.52 -13.87 -15.57
CA SER A 73 -4.74 -15.29 -15.93
C SER A 73 -5.07 -16.21 -14.75
N GLY A 74 -4.94 -15.73 -13.50
CA GLY A 74 -5.16 -16.51 -12.28
C GLY A 74 -3.96 -17.33 -11.82
N ILE A 75 -2.81 -17.20 -12.49
CA ILE A 75 -1.53 -17.75 -12.04
C ILE A 75 -0.98 -16.90 -10.89
N SER A 76 -0.57 -17.56 -9.81
CA SER A 76 0.02 -16.91 -8.63
C SER A 76 1.35 -17.53 -8.21
N ARG A 77 2.32 -16.67 -7.91
CA ARG A 77 3.71 -17.06 -7.60
C ARG A 77 4.29 -16.25 -6.45
N ALA A 78 5.16 -16.87 -5.66
CA ALA A 78 5.85 -16.27 -4.53
C ALA A 78 7.35 -16.07 -4.81
N TYR A 79 7.89 -14.95 -4.32
CA TYR A 79 9.29 -14.56 -4.46
C TYR A 79 9.82 -13.98 -3.15
N ASP A 80 11.13 -14.16 -2.89
CA ASP A 80 11.80 -13.54 -1.76
C ASP A 80 12.05 -12.04 -2.00
N VAL A 81 11.71 -11.18 -1.02
CA VAL A 81 11.85 -9.72 -1.15
C VAL A 81 13.32 -9.27 -1.18
N ALA A 82 14.25 -10.04 -0.61
CA ALA A 82 15.66 -9.67 -0.45
C ALA A 82 16.48 -9.92 -1.71
N ASN A 83 16.29 -11.06 -2.36
CA ASN A 83 17.07 -11.45 -3.53
C ASN A 83 16.21 -11.72 -4.79
N GLY A 84 14.89 -11.64 -4.70
CA GLY A 84 13.97 -11.90 -5.81
C GLY A 84 13.91 -13.35 -6.25
N LYS A 85 14.42 -14.29 -5.45
CA LYS A 85 14.41 -15.70 -5.78
C LYS A 85 12.98 -16.23 -5.80
N PHE A 86 12.65 -16.99 -6.85
CA PHE A 86 11.41 -17.75 -6.91
C PHE A 86 11.32 -18.76 -5.76
N LEU A 87 10.19 -18.74 -5.04
CA LEU A 87 9.95 -19.62 -3.91
C LEU A 87 9.06 -20.79 -4.30
N CYS A 88 7.86 -20.51 -4.82
CA CYS A 88 6.88 -21.52 -5.22
C CYS A 88 5.72 -20.94 -6.04
N GLU A 89 4.98 -21.83 -6.69
CA GLU A 89 3.65 -21.54 -7.24
C GLU A 89 2.59 -21.73 -6.15
N ILE A 90 1.62 -20.80 -6.07
CA ILE A 90 0.65 -20.73 -4.97
C ILE A 90 -0.66 -21.46 -5.33
N ASN A 91 -0.98 -21.57 -6.62
CA ASN A 91 -2.19 -22.22 -7.11
C ASN A 91 -2.38 -23.60 -6.43
N PRO A 92 -3.52 -23.87 -5.79
CA PRO A 92 -3.78 -25.14 -5.12
C PRO A 92 -3.68 -26.36 -6.05
N SER A 93 -4.02 -26.19 -7.33
CA SER A 93 -3.90 -27.20 -8.38
C SER A 93 -3.62 -26.56 -9.74
N SER A 94 -3.19 -27.37 -10.71
CA SER A 94 -2.97 -26.92 -12.10
C SER A 94 -4.24 -26.45 -12.82
N TYR A 95 -5.42 -26.73 -12.26
CA TYR A 95 -6.72 -26.35 -12.82
C TYR A 95 -7.41 -25.25 -12.01
N SER A 96 -6.79 -24.82 -10.91
CA SER A 96 -7.35 -23.76 -10.04
C SER A 96 -6.98 -22.38 -10.58
N VAL A 97 -7.97 -21.50 -10.61
CA VAL A 97 -7.82 -20.09 -11.00
C VAL A 97 -7.90 -19.25 -9.74
N VAL A 98 -6.81 -18.58 -9.37
CA VAL A 98 -6.79 -17.69 -8.21
C VAL A 98 -7.47 -16.37 -8.56
N HIS A 99 -8.39 -15.92 -7.72
CA HIS A 99 -9.13 -14.67 -7.92
C HIS A 99 -8.55 -13.50 -7.15
N THR A 100 -8.15 -13.72 -5.90
CA THR A 100 -7.54 -12.69 -5.03
C THR A 100 -6.74 -13.36 -3.92
N ILE A 101 -5.78 -12.63 -3.37
CA ILE A 101 -4.90 -13.10 -2.32
C ILE A 101 -4.85 -12.06 -1.21
N VAL A 102 -5.09 -12.49 0.03
CA VAL A 102 -5.09 -11.58 1.17
C VAL A 102 -4.01 -12.01 2.16
N HIS A 103 -3.11 -11.09 2.50
CA HIS A 103 -2.20 -11.28 3.63
C HIS A 103 -2.92 -10.96 4.93
N ASN A 104 -3.06 -11.95 5.79
CA ASN A 104 -3.67 -11.81 7.10
C ASN A 104 -2.59 -11.53 8.15
N SER A 105 -2.46 -10.25 8.52
CA SER A 105 -1.46 -9.80 9.49
C SER A 105 -1.70 -10.31 10.92
N TYR A 106 -2.92 -10.71 11.28
CA TYR A 106 -3.27 -11.15 12.63
C TYR A 106 -2.56 -12.44 13.08
N ASN A 107 -2.35 -13.37 12.15
CA ASN A 107 -1.72 -14.66 12.42
C ASN A 107 -0.65 -15.01 11.38
N ASN A 108 -0.23 -14.04 10.57
CA ASN A 108 0.83 -14.16 9.56
C ASN A 108 0.58 -15.33 8.60
N THR A 109 -0.62 -15.34 8.02
CA THR A 109 -1.03 -16.31 7.01
C THR A 109 -1.46 -15.60 5.73
N LEU A 110 -1.49 -16.36 4.64
CA LEU A 110 -1.95 -15.94 3.33
C LEU A 110 -3.26 -16.68 3.04
N ILE A 111 -4.31 -15.93 2.73
CA ILE A 111 -5.59 -16.48 2.27
C ILE A 111 -5.60 -16.39 0.75
N VAL A 112 -5.75 -17.53 0.09
CA VAL A 112 -5.80 -17.65 -1.37
C VAL A 112 -7.23 -18.00 -1.74
N ALA A 113 -7.97 -17.06 -2.31
CA ALA A 113 -9.32 -17.31 -2.81
C ALA A 113 -9.24 -17.75 -4.28
N TYR A 114 -9.77 -18.92 -4.58
CA TYR A 114 -9.65 -19.52 -5.91
C TYR A 114 -10.95 -20.22 -6.32
N ALA A 115 -11.12 -20.37 -7.63
CA ALA A 115 -12.12 -21.25 -8.20
C ALA A 115 -11.44 -22.53 -8.70
N SER A 116 -12.07 -23.67 -8.41
CA SER A 116 -11.72 -24.96 -8.99
C SER A 116 -12.87 -25.45 -9.86
N PHE A 117 -12.64 -26.46 -10.69
CA PHE A 117 -13.71 -27.13 -11.44
C PHE A 117 -14.38 -28.23 -10.59
N PRO A 118 -15.73 -28.28 -10.48
CA PRO A 118 -16.72 -27.33 -10.98
C PRO A 118 -16.67 -25.99 -10.24
N ALA A 119 -17.02 -24.88 -10.92
CA ALA A 119 -16.75 -23.46 -10.59
C ALA A 119 -17.28 -22.96 -9.23
N HIS A 120 -16.80 -23.56 -8.14
CA HIS A 120 -17.05 -23.16 -6.77
C HIS A 120 -15.92 -22.29 -6.25
N LEU A 121 -16.28 -21.26 -5.48
CA LEU A 121 -15.32 -20.40 -4.82
C LEU A 121 -14.89 -21.05 -3.49
N GLN A 122 -13.57 -21.15 -3.31
CA GLN A 122 -12.95 -21.79 -2.16
C GLN A 122 -11.79 -20.91 -1.65
N CYS A 123 -11.34 -21.20 -0.44
CA CYS A 123 -10.15 -20.57 0.13
C CYS A 123 -9.13 -21.62 0.58
N LYS A 124 -7.85 -21.28 0.43
CA LYS A 124 -6.73 -22.01 1.02
C LYS A 124 -5.94 -21.06 1.93
N VAL A 125 -5.57 -21.52 3.12
CA VAL A 125 -4.82 -20.75 4.10
C VAL A 125 -3.40 -21.31 4.18
N ILE A 126 -2.41 -20.48 3.89
CA ILE A 126 -0.99 -20.88 3.87
C ILE A 126 -0.24 -20.10 4.95
N ASN A 127 0.60 -20.75 5.74
CA ASN A 127 1.45 -20.05 6.69
C ASN A 127 2.58 -19.31 5.96
N CYS A 128 2.77 -18.01 6.23
CA CYS A 128 3.82 -17.24 5.55
C CYS A 128 5.24 -17.75 5.88
N CYS A 129 5.47 -18.38 7.03
CA CYS A 129 6.75 -19.03 7.35
C CYS A 129 7.02 -20.25 6.47
N ASP A 130 5.99 -21.02 6.11
CA ASP A 130 6.11 -22.14 5.17
C ASP A 130 6.38 -21.64 3.75
N LEU A 131 5.74 -20.52 3.38
CA LEU A 131 5.92 -19.89 2.07
C LEU A 131 7.36 -19.44 1.83
N ARG A 132 8.07 -18.94 2.85
CA ARG A 132 9.50 -18.57 2.78
C ARG A 132 10.42 -19.71 2.34
N ILE A 133 10.04 -20.95 2.63
CA ILE A 133 10.79 -22.15 2.25
C ILE A 133 10.17 -22.88 1.05
N GLY A 134 9.23 -22.23 0.33
CA GLY A 134 8.58 -22.75 -0.87
C GLY A 134 7.51 -23.81 -0.59
N LYS A 135 6.98 -23.89 0.64
CA LYS A 135 5.91 -24.83 0.99
C LYS A 135 4.55 -24.13 0.98
N THR A 136 3.58 -24.75 0.32
CA THR A 136 2.20 -24.25 0.19
C THR A 136 1.19 -25.18 0.85
N ASN A 137 1.60 -25.93 1.88
CA ASN A 137 0.70 -26.78 2.63
C ASN A 137 -0.36 -25.93 3.34
N SER A 138 -1.57 -26.48 3.50
CA SER A 138 -2.59 -25.87 4.33
C SER A 138 -2.06 -25.64 5.74
N SER A 139 -2.32 -24.46 6.26
CA SER A 139 -2.04 -24.12 7.64
C SER A 139 -2.86 -25.03 8.57
N LYS A 140 -2.29 -25.34 9.74
CA LYS A 140 -3.06 -25.99 10.83
C LYS A 140 -4.23 -25.12 11.29
N LEU A 141 -4.10 -23.81 11.09
CA LEU A 141 -5.12 -22.82 11.37
C LEU A 141 -5.94 -22.59 10.10
N GLY A 142 -7.26 -22.70 10.17
CA GLY A 142 -8.14 -22.52 9.02
C GLY A 142 -8.67 -23.78 8.37
N THR A 143 -8.40 -24.98 8.89
CA THR A 143 -8.90 -26.25 8.32
C THR A 143 -10.44 -26.30 8.21
N LEU A 144 -11.17 -25.63 9.10
CA LEU A 144 -12.64 -25.51 8.99
C LEU A 144 -13.03 -24.53 7.89
N PHE A 145 -12.35 -23.39 7.81
CA PHE A 145 -12.59 -22.37 6.80
C PHE A 145 -12.27 -22.86 5.38
N GLU A 146 -11.22 -23.66 5.19
CA GLU A 146 -10.90 -24.27 3.88
C GLU A 146 -11.97 -25.23 3.37
N LYS A 147 -12.84 -25.75 4.24
CA LYS A 147 -13.98 -26.60 3.86
C LYS A 147 -15.18 -25.80 3.37
N VAL A 148 -15.15 -24.46 3.47
CA VAL A 148 -16.20 -23.60 2.95
C VAL A 148 -16.13 -23.61 1.43
N ILE A 149 -17.19 -24.12 0.82
CA ILE A 149 -17.36 -24.18 -0.63
C ILE A 149 -18.59 -23.35 -0.97
N LEU A 150 -18.39 -22.26 -1.71
CA LEU A 150 -19.49 -21.38 -2.11
C LEU A 150 -19.84 -21.62 -3.58
N SER A 151 -21.12 -21.85 -3.84
CA SER A 151 -21.65 -22.06 -5.18
C SER A 151 -22.13 -20.74 -5.77
N HIS A 152 -21.70 -20.42 -6.99
CA HIS A 152 -22.07 -19.19 -7.67
C HIS A 152 -23.62 -19.06 -7.78
N PRO A 153 -24.21 -17.87 -7.56
CA PRO A 153 -23.57 -16.59 -7.21
C PRO A 153 -23.17 -16.50 -5.73
N ALA A 154 -21.89 -16.23 -5.49
CA ALA A 154 -21.27 -16.19 -4.17
C ALA A 154 -19.98 -15.37 -4.18
N PHE A 155 -19.56 -14.88 -3.02
CA PHE A 155 -18.31 -14.13 -2.86
C PHE A 155 -17.75 -14.23 -1.44
N PHE A 156 -16.47 -13.92 -1.31
CA PHE A 156 -15.80 -13.65 -0.03
C PHE A 156 -15.52 -12.15 0.09
N GLU A 157 -15.73 -11.60 1.28
CA GLU A 157 -15.38 -10.23 1.65
C GLU A 157 -14.36 -10.29 2.80
N PHE A 158 -13.15 -9.77 2.58
CA PHE A 158 -12.07 -9.79 3.58
C PHE A 158 -11.93 -8.43 4.22
N CYS A 159 -12.26 -8.32 5.51
CA CYS A 159 -12.20 -7.06 6.25
C CYS A 159 -11.14 -7.12 7.35
N GLU A 160 -9.91 -6.70 7.01
CA GLU A 160 -8.78 -6.67 7.96
C GLU A 160 -9.06 -5.72 9.15
N THR A 161 -9.66 -4.55 8.89
CA THR A 161 -9.97 -3.54 9.91
C THR A 161 -10.86 -4.10 11.03
N ASN A 162 -11.84 -4.94 10.67
CA ASN A 162 -12.72 -5.59 11.65
C ASN A 162 -12.24 -6.98 12.08
N GLY A 163 -11.19 -7.52 11.44
CA GLY A 163 -10.73 -8.89 11.68
C GLY A 163 -11.81 -9.93 11.35
N ARG A 164 -12.54 -9.72 10.24
CA ARG A 164 -13.68 -10.56 9.83
C ARG A 164 -13.56 -10.98 8.37
N ILE A 165 -14.06 -12.18 8.08
CA ILE A 165 -14.25 -12.69 6.72
C ILE A 165 -15.74 -12.95 6.55
N GLY A 166 -16.37 -12.30 5.58
CA GLY A 166 -17.73 -12.61 5.15
C GLY A 166 -17.70 -13.64 4.02
N ALA A 167 -18.50 -14.70 4.15
CA ALA A 167 -18.69 -15.69 3.10
C ALA A 167 -20.19 -15.72 2.75
N ALA A 168 -20.52 -15.28 1.54
CA ALA A 168 -21.89 -15.14 1.08
C ALA A 168 -22.24 -16.22 0.07
N ASN A 169 -23.31 -16.97 0.32
CA ASN A 169 -23.93 -17.88 -0.64
C ASN A 169 -25.34 -17.39 -0.95
N LEU A 170 -25.50 -16.73 -2.10
CA LEU A 170 -26.76 -16.09 -2.47
C LEU A 170 -27.83 -17.10 -2.89
N ASN A 171 -27.46 -18.33 -3.26
CA ASN A 171 -28.43 -19.39 -3.56
C ASN A 171 -29.16 -19.89 -2.30
N THR A 172 -28.46 -19.94 -1.17
CA THR A 172 -29.01 -20.39 0.11
C THR A 172 -29.42 -19.23 1.02
N ASN A 173 -29.26 -17.98 0.56
CA ASN A 173 -29.48 -16.77 1.37
C ASN A 173 -28.75 -16.82 2.72
N SER A 174 -27.52 -17.36 2.72
CA SER A 174 -26.71 -17.50 3.93
C SER A 174 -25.45 -16.64 3.83
N TYR A 175 -25.19 -15.89 4.89
CA TYR A 175 -24.00 -15.09 5.09
C TYR A 175 -23.33 -15.54 6.38
N THR A 176 -22.20 -16.22 6.25
CA THR A 176 -21.41 -16.67 7.40
C THR A 176 -20.23 -15.73 7.64
N PHE A 177 -20.00 -15.38 8.90
CA PHE A 177 -18.89 -14.51 9.31
C PHE A 177 -17.87 -15.30 10.11
N TRP A 178 -16.60 -15.13 9.77
CA TRP A 178 -15.47 -15.84 10.36
C TRP A 178 -14.47 -14.87 10.98
N ASP A 179 -13.83 -15.27 12.08
CA ASP A 179 -12.80 -14.46 12.72
C ASP A 179 -11.46 -14.65 11.99
N MET A 180 -10.80 -13.56 11.59
CA MET A 180 -9.52 -13.65 10.87
C MET A 180 -8.37 -14.15 11.75
N ARG A 181 -8.45 -14.03 13.08
CA ARG A 181 -7.37 -14.48 13.98
C ARG A 181 -7.40 -15.99 14.15
N THR A 182 -8.59 -16.58 14.24
CA THR A 182 -8.77 -18.01 14.55
C THR A 182 -9.29 -18.84 13.38
N TYR A 183 -9.85 -18.21 12.35
CA TYR A 183 -10.60 -18.85 11.25
C TYR A 183 -11.77 -19.73 11.74
N GLN A 184 -12.42 -19.33 12.83
CA GLN A 184 -13.64 -19.95 13.32
C GLN A 184 -14.86 -19.13 12.93
N GLN A 185 -15.97 -19.80 12.65
CA GLN A 185 -17.25 -19.15 12.43
C GLN A 185 -17.70 -18.44 13.71
N VAL A 186 -18.14 -17.19 13.56
CA VAL A 186 -18.59 -16.31 14.65
C VAL A 186 -20.11 -16.29 14.71
N PHE A 187 -20.77 -15.98 13.59
CA PHE A 187 -22.22 -15.97 13.46
C PHE A 187 -22.62 -16.17 12.00
N GLU A 188 -23.92 -16.37 11.79
CA GLU A 188 -24.54 -16.57 10.48
C GLU A 188 -25.83 -15.75 10.40
N ILE A 189 -26.10 -15.21 9.21
CA ILE A 189 -27.34 -14.51 8.88
C ILE A 189 -28.00 -15.26 7.72
N GLU A 190 -29.14 -15.87 8.00
CA GLU A 190 -29.96 -16.61 7.02
C GLU A 190 -31.12 -15.73 6.54
N GLU A 191 -30.81 -14.71 5.73
CA GLU A 191 -31.80 -13.83 5.12
C GLU A 191 -31.40 -13.43 3.70
N GLU A 192 -32.42 -13.17 2.88
CA GLU A 192 -32.23 -12.73 1.50
C GLU A 192 -31.71 -11.29 1.46
N PHE A 193 -30.39 -11.17 1.37
CA PHE A 193 -29.67 -9.96 0.99
C PHE A 193 -28.92 -10.21 -0.32
N GLN A 194 -28.58 -9.12 -1.02
CA GLN A 194 -27.92 -9.17 -2.33
C GLN A 194 -26.54 -8.52 -2.30
N GLU A 195 -26.38 -7.50 -1.45
CA GLU A 195 -25.14 -6.73 -1.34
C GLU A 195 -24.84 -6.45 0.12
N ILE A 196 -23.55 -6.38 0.45
CA ILE A 196 -23.07 -5.97 1.77
C ILE A 196 -22.11 -4.79 1.64
N ARG A 197 -22.12 -3.89 2.62
CA ARG A 197 -21.11 -2.83 2.78
C ARG A 197 -20.58 -2.88 4.20
N VAL A 198 -19.28 -3.06 4.34
CA VAL A 198 -18.62 -3.18 5.63
C VAL A 198 -17.97 -1.85 6.00
N SER A 199 -18.05 -1.49 7.27
CA SER A 199 -17.34 -0.35 7.86
C SER A 199 -16.90 -0.66 9.28
N ASP A 200 -16.26 0.29 9.96
CA ASP A 200 -15.68 0.08 11.28
C ASP A 200 -16.72 -0.42 12.31
N GLY A 201 -16.67 -1.71 12.65
CA GLY A 201 -17.57 -2.39 13.58
C GLY A 201 -18.98 -2.69 13.05
N LEU A 202 -19.29 -2.38 11.78
CA LEU A 202 -20.65 -2.47 11.24
C LEU A 202 -20.69 -3.12 9.86
N VAL A 203 -21.78 -3.80 9.57
CA VAL A 203 -22.11 -4.29 8.22
C VAL A 203 -23.54 -3.90 7.87
N ALA A 204 -23.70 -3.20 6.75
CA ALA A 204 -25.00 -2.92 6.15
C ALA A 204 -25.27 -3.96 5.07
N MET A 205 -26.45 -4.58 5.11
CA MET A 205 -26.89 -5.58 4.13
C MET A 205 -28.13 -5.06 3.41
N PHE A 206 -28.14 -5.15 2.08
CA PHE A 206 -29.14 -4.56 1.20
C PHE A 206 -29.97 -5.65 0.52
N LYS A 207 -31.30 -5.51 0.57
CA LYS A 207 -32.22 -6.35 -0.18
C LYS A 207 -32.42 -5.79 -1.59
N GLN A 208 -33.13 -6.53 -2.44
CA GLN A 208 -33.48 -6.02 -3.76
C GLN A 208 -34.29 -4.72 -3.66
N PRO A 209 -34.06 -3.74 -4.57
CA PRO A 209 -34.88 -2.54 -4.63
C PRO A 209 -36.35 -2.85 -4.93
N ILE A 210 -37.27 -2.31 -4.14
CA ILE A 210 -38.73 -2.45 -4.29
C ILE A 210 -39.36 -1.06 -4.22
N ASN A 211 -40.24 -0.73 -5.17
CA ASN A 211 -41.04 0.51 -5.17
C ASN A 211 -40.22 1.80 -4.92
N ASN A 212 -39.11 1.97 -5.65
CA ASN A 212 -38.20 3.12 -5.49
C ASN A 212 -37.59 3.23 -4.09
N THR A 213 -37.48 2.12 -3.37
CA THR A 213 -36.78 2.03 -2.09
C THR A 213 -35.85 0.84 -2.08
N ILE A 214 -34.81 0.87 -1.25
CA ILE A 214 -33.96 -0.29 -0.99
C ILE A 214 -34.12 -0.61 0.50
N PRO A 215 -34.72 -1.75 0.86
CA PRO A 215 -34.72 -2.25 2.22
C PRO A 215 -33.30 -2.65 2.63
N LEU A 216 -32.91 -2.31 3.85
CA LEU A 216 -31.60 -2.67 4.39
C LEU A 216 -31.68 -2.96 5.89
N ALA A 217 -30.73 -3.75 6.36
CA ALA A 217 -30.48 -3.97 7.78
C ALA A 217 -29.02 -3.65 8.11
N LEU A 218 -28.79 -3.12 9.30
CA LEU A 218 -27.48 -2.83 9.86
C LEU A 218 -27.21 -3.78 11.02
N PHE A 219 -26.04 -4.42 11.00
CA PHE A 219 -25.61 -5.35 12.03
C PHE A 219 -24.29 -4.92 12.63
N ASP A 220 -24.10 -5.29 13.89
CA ASP A 220 -22.79 -5.28 14.54
C ASP A 220 -21.96 -6.46 14.01
N ILE A 221 -20.81 -6.16 13.41
CA ILE A 221 -19.97 -7.19 12.77
C ILE A 221 -19.21 -8.07 13.77
N GLU A 222 -19.19 -7.70 15.05
CA GLU A 222 -18.48 -8.48 16.06
C GLU A 222 -19.30 -9.68 16.51
N ASN A 223 -20.62 -9.53 16.65
CA ASN A 223 -21.52 -10.53 17.24
C ASN A 223 -22.76 -10.87 16.37
N GLY A 224 -23.02 -10.15 15.28
CA GLY A 224 -24.17 -10.36 14.40
C GLY A 224 -25.48 -9.76 14.90
N GLU A 225 -25.46 -8.92 15.94
CA GLU A 225 -26.66 -8.27 16.48
C GLU A 225 -27.25 -7.31 15.45
N ARG A 226 -28.56 -7.45 15.18
CA ARG A 226 -29.29 -6.51 14.32
C ARG A 226 -29.55 -5.22 15.07
N LEU A 227 -28.96 -4.13 14.60
CA LEU A 227 -29.07 -2.81 15.22
C LEU A 227 -30.21 -1.97 14.63
N VAL A 228 -30.37 -2.00 13.31
CA VAL A 228 -31.34 -1.17 12.58
C VAL A 228 -31.93 -1.96 11.43
N GLU A 229 -33.22 -1.76 11.18
CA GLU A 229 -33.90 -2.14 9.95
C GLU A 229 -34.61 -0.91 9.39
N THR A 230 -34.40 -0.61 8.12
CA THR A 230 -34.94 0.60 7.48
C THR A 230 -35.01 0.48 5.97
N THR A 231 -35.58 1.49 5.31
CA THR A 231 -35.63 1.59 3.86
C THR A 231 -35.06 2.94 3.42
N ILE A 232 -34.29 2.93 2.35
CA ILE A 232 -33.75 4.16 1.73
C ILE A 232 -34.49 4.46 0.43
N SER A 233 -34.94 5.70 0.26
CA SER A 233 -35.58 6.12 -0.99
C SER A 233 -34.54 6.32 -2.10
N ILE A 234 -34.81 5.75 -3.27
CA ILE A 234 -34.01 5.92 -4.49
C ILE A 234 -34.85 6.58 -5.59
N LEU A 235 -34.18 7.24 -6.52
CA LEU A 235 -34.81 7.79 -7.71
C LEU A 235 -35.08 6.66 -8.71
N PRO A 236 -36.31 6.53 -9.24
CA PRO A 236 -36.63 5.54 -10.27
C PRO A 236 -35.78 5.76 -11.52
N ARG A 237 -35.39 4.65 -12.17
CA ARG A 237 -34.69 4.65 -13.48
C ARG A 237 -33.40 5.48 -13.50
N LYS A 238 -32.76 5.66 -12.35
CA LYS A 238 -31.49 6.37 -12.21
C LYS A 238 -30.45 5.44 -11.61
N GLU A 239 -29.33 5.33 -12.29
CA GLU A 239 -28.22 4.47 -11.91
C GLU A 239 -27.66 4.88 -10.54
N MET A 240 -27.31 3.88 -9.72
CA MET A 240 -26.56 4.09 -8.49
C MET A 240 -25.09 4.30 -8.85
N GLN A 241 -24.60 5.53 -8.69
CA GLN A 241 -23.22 5.91 -9.03
C GLN A 241 -22.25 5.71 -7.88
N PHE A 242 -22.75 5.72 -6.63
CA PHE A 242 -21.93 5.59 -5.43
C PHE A 242 -22.79 5.09 -4.27
N LEU A 243 -22.30 4.06 -3.58
CA LEU A 243 -22.92 3.49 -2.40
C LEU A 243 -21.82 2.99 -1.46
N GLU A 244 -21.55 3.71 -0.37
CA GLU A 244 -20.51 3.30 0.59
C GLU A 244 -20.95 3.53 2.03
N LEU A 245 -20.53 2.63 2.92
CA LEU A 245 -20.79 2.73 4.36
C LEU A 245 -19.57 3.29 5.08
N LEU A 246 -19.75 4.42 5.77
CA LEU A 246 -18.74 5.05 6.62
C LEU A 246 -19.25 5.12 8.07
N ILE A 247 -18.77 4.18 8.90
CA ILE A 247 -19.32 3.86 10.22
C ILE A 247 -20.82 3.54 10.10
N SER A 248 -21.69 4.41 10.64
CA SER A 248 -23.15 4.33 10.57
C SER A 248 -23.72 5.16 9.41
N LYS A 249 -22.89 5.90 8.68
CA LYS A 249 -23.31 6.85 7.65
C LYS A 249 -23.21 6.19 6.29
N LEU A 250 -24.36 5.92 5.69
CA LEU A 250 -24.48 5.43 4.34
C LEU A 250 -24.46 6.60 3.35
N LEU A 251 -23.43 6.66 2.52
CA LEU A 251 -23.23 7.64 1.47
C LEU A 251 -23.83 7.10 0.17
N ILE A 252 -24.77 7.85 -0.42
CA ILE A 252 -25.53 7.42 -1.60
C ILE A 252 -25.54 8.53 -2.63
N LYS A 253 -25.14 8.20 -3.87
CA LYS A 253 -25.33 9.08 -5.01
C LYS A 253 -25.91 8.34 -6.20
N GLN A 254 -26.95 8.93 -6.77
CA GLN A 254 -27.53 8.50 -8.04
C GLN A 254 -27.24 9.53 -9.13
N GLU A 255 -27.32 9.07 -10.37
CA GLU A 255 -27.18 9.90 -11.57
C GLU A 255 -28.07 11.15 -11.50
N GLY A 256 -27.49 12.32 -11.82
CA GLY A 256 -28.19 13.62 -11.78
C GLY A 256 -28.53 14.15 -10.37
N SER A 257 -28.18 13.42 -9.30
CA SER A 257 -28.45 13.83 -7.91
C SER A 257 -27.18 14.23 -7.17
N SER A 258 -27.34 15.04 -6.12
CA SER A 258 -26.26 15.30 -5.16
C SER A 258 -26.11 14.12 -4.21
N LEU A 259 -24.90 13.94 -3.68
CA LEU A 259 -24.61 12.97 -2.63
C LEU A 259 -25.53 13.18 -1.42
N ARG A 260 -26.10 12.08 -0.93
CA ARG A 260 -26.90 12.02 0.29
C ARG A 260 -26.18 11.18 1.32
N ILE A 261 -26.29 11.58 2.58
CA ILE A 261 -25.75 10.82 3.71
C ILE A 261 -26.91 10.46 4.63
N TYR A 262 -27.07 9.18 4.88
CA TYR A 262 -28.04 8.61 5.81
C TYR A 262 -27.29 8.08 7.02
N ASP A 263 -27.46 8.71 8.20
CA ASP A 263 -26.97 8.12 9.44
C ASP A 263 -27.99 7.08 9.90
N LEU A 264 -27.65 5.79 9.72
CA LEU A 264 -28.56 4.67 9.93
C LEU A 264 -28.91 4.50 11.42
N LEU A 265 -27.95 4.70 12.32
CA LEU A 265 -28.17 4.62 13.77
C LEU A 265 -29.01 5.79 14.28
N LYS A 266 -28.71 7.01 13.81
CA LYS A 266 -29.45 8.22 14.23
C LYS A 266 -30.74 8.45 13.46
N LYS A 267 -30.98 7.67 12.39
CA LYS A 267 -32.11 7.83 11.46
C LYS A 267 -32.22 9.24 10.89
N THR A 268 -31.06 9.87 10.59
CA THR A 268 -31.02 11.23 10.02
C THR A 268 -30.58 11.19 8.56
N ARG A 269 -31.04 12.18 7.78
CA ARG A 269 -30.69 12.34 6.36
C ARG A 269 -30.19 13.76 6.11
N GLN A 270 -29.10 13.85 5.35
CA GLN A 270 -28.60 15.11 4.84
C GLN A 270 -28.29 15.02 3.34
N LYS A 271 -28.41 16.17 2.65
CA LYS A 271 -28.00 16.33 1.26
C LYS A 271 -26.74 17.17 1.23
N VAL A 272 -25.66 16.65 0.65
CA VAL A 272 -24.40 17.38 0.51
C VAL A 272 -24.50 18.29 -0.72
N LYS A 273 -24.27 19.59 -0.54
CA LYS A 273 -24.30 20.56 -1.64
C LYS A 273 -23.09 20.38 -2.56
N ASN A 274 -23.21 20.80 -3.82
CA ASN A 274 -22.12 20.84 -4.81
C ASN A 274 -21.46 19.48 -5.15
N THR A 275 -22.19 18.38 -5.02
CA THR A 275 -21.68 17.01 -5.31
C THR A 275 -22.36 16.38 -6.53
N TYR A 276 -22.88 17.19 -7.47
CA TYR A 276 -23.53 16.68 -8.68
C TYR A 276 -22.58 15.89 -9.58
N THR A 277 -21.31 16.31 -9.65
CA THR A 277 -20.24 15.69 -10.44
C THR A 277 -19.42 14.67 -9.64
N PHE A 278 -19.80 14.35 -8.41
CA PHE A 278 -19.05 13.43 -7.53
C PHE A 278 -19.21 11.98 -8.01
N GLN A 279 -18.30 11.48 -8.83
CA GLN A 279 -18.37 10.10 -9.33
C GLN A 279 -16.98 9.46 -9.25
N PRO A 280 -16.55 9.12 -8.03
CA PRO A 280 -15.24 8.51 -7.85
C PRO A 280 -15.22 7.07 -8.35
N THR A 281 -14.08 6.66 -8.90
CA THR A 281 -13.81 5.27 -9.30
C THR A 281 -13.37 4.42 -8.12
N ALA A 282 -12.79 5.03 -7.09
CA ALA A 282 -12.43 4.34 -5.86
C ALA A 282 -12.56 5.24 -4.62
N PHE A 283 -12.64 4.58 -3.49
CA PHE A 283 -12.87 5.19 -2.20
C PHE A 283 -12.01 4.47 -1.15
N VAL A 284 -11.21 5.22 -0.40
CA VAL A 284 -10.22 4.66 0.52
C VAL A 284 -10.28 5.36 1.87
N PHE A 285 -10.49 4.59 2.92
CA PHE A 285 -10.30 5.02 4.30
C PHE A 285 -8.82 5.03 4.65
N TYR A 286 -8.37 6.09 5.33
CA TYR A 286 -6.97 6.23 5.74
C TYR A 286 -6.86 6.78 7.18
N ASP A 287 -7.91 6.61 7.98
CA ASP A 287 -7.92 7.02 9.38
C ASP A 287 -7.95 5.80 10.30
N HIS A 288 -7.34 5.92 11.48
CA HIS A 288 -7.34 4.88 12.50
C HIS A 288 -8.19 5.31 13.69
N PRO A 289 -9.47 4.92 13.74
CA PRO A 289 -10.21 5.11 14.98
C PRO A 289 -9.69 4.16 16.07
N SER A 290 -9.34 4.71 17.22
CA SER A 290 -9.24 3.89 18.44
C SER A 290 -10.65 3.69 19.00
N PRO A 291 -11.07 2.46 19.36
CA PRO A 291 -12.41 2.24 19.90
C PRO A 291 -12.63 3.00 21.22
N ILE A 292 -13.80 3.62 21.40
CA ILE A 292 -14.27 4.17 22.68
C ILE A 292 -15.38 3.25 23.20
N ASN A 293 -15.32 2.87 24.48
CA ASN A 293 -16.27 1.92 25.10
C ASN A 293 -16.38 0.57 24.37
N GLY A 294 -15.28 0.12 23.75
CA GLY A 294 -15.20 -1.19 23.09
C GLY A 294 -15.83 -1.26 21.70
N LYS A 295 -16.52 -0.23 21.20
CA LYS A 295 -17.11 -0.24 19.85
C LYS A 295 -16.70 1.00 19.05
N VAL A 296 -16.19 0.79 17.84
CA VAL A 296 -15.66 1.86 16.99
C VAL A 296 -16.75 2.83 16.53
N TYR A 297 -17.96 2.34 16.29
CA TYR A 297 -19.07 3.16 15.79
C TYR A 297 -19.73 4.06 16.86
N HIS A 298 -19.34 3.96 18.13
CA HIS A 298 -19.71 4.95 19.15
C HIS A 298 -18.81 6.21 19.10
N ASN A 299 -17.72 6.17 18.35
CA ASN A 299 -16.84 7.32 18.21
C ASN A 299 -17.53 8.42 17.41
N GLN A 300 -17.61 9.61 17.99
CA GLN A 300 -18.06 10.83 17.30
C GLN A 300 -16.91 11.58 16.62
N ILE A 301 -15.77 10.91 16.39
CA ILE A 301 -14.59 11.52 15.79
C ILE A 301 -14.84 11.67 14.29
N SER A 302 -14.39 12.79 13.72
CA SER A 302 -14.41 12.99 12.27
C SER A 302 -13.62 11.89 11.57
N LYS A 303 -14.09 11.48 10.39
CA LYS A 303 -13.50 10.41 9.60
C LYS A 303 -12.89 10.95 8.33
N LYS A 304 -11.67 10.51 8.06
CA LYS A 304 -10.95 10.91 6.86
C LYS A 304 -10.89 9.80 5.84
N PHE A 305 -11.17 10.16 4.60
CA PHE A 305 -11.09 9.29 3.45
C PHE A 305 -10.70 10.10 2.22
N PHE A 306 -10.19 9.43 1.20
CA PHE A 306 -10.00 10.06 -0.10
C PHE A 306 -10.71 9.27 -1.18
N THR A 307 -11.07 9.98 -2.23
CA THR A 307 -11.68 9.41 -3.41
C THR A 307 -10.78 9.62 -4.61
N ILE A 308 -10.69 8.60 -5.46
CA ILE A 308 -9.93 8.64 -6.70
C ILE A 308 -10.93 8.79 -7.84
N SER A 309 -10.61 9.67 -8.77
CA SER A 309 -11.24 9.84 -10.07
C SER A 309 -10.14 9.99 -11.12
N TRP A 310 -10.53 10.01 -12.40
CA TRP A 310 -9.62 10.35 -13.50
C TRP A 310 -8.89 11.66 -13.22
N ASP A 311 -7.56 11.61 -13.21
CA ASP A 311 -6.64 12.71 -12.96
C ASP A 311 -6.79 13.46 -11.62
N LEU A 312 -7.59 12.97 -10.68
CA LEU A 312 -7.94 13.71 -9.47
C LEU A 312 -8.10 12.80 -8.25
N ILE A 313 -7.47 13.21 -7.14
CA ILE A 313 -7.72 12.63 -5.82
C ILE A 313 -8.27 13.73 -4.92
N GLU A 314 -9.43 13.48 -4.30
CA GLU A 314 -10.07 14.42 -3.39
C GLU A 314 -10.05 13.87 -1.97
N PHE A 315 -9.60 14.68 -1.02
CA PHE A 315 -9.52 14.33 0.39
C PHE A 315 -10.70 14.94 1.14
N TRP A 316 -11.33 14.12 1.96
CA TRP A 316 -12.57 14.46 2.63
C TRP A 316 -12.47 14.16 4.13
N GLU A 317 -13.18 14.99 4.89
CA GLU A 317 -13.43 14.79 6.30
C GLU A 317 -14.94 14.76 6.52
N LEU A 318 -15.44 13.66 7.07
CA LEU A 318 -16.83 13.52 7.47
C LEU A 318 -16.92 13.62 8.99
N ASP A 319 -17.42 14.74 9.47
CA ASP A 319 -17.80 14.92 10.87
C ASP A 319 -19.23 14.37 11.11
N ALA A 320 -19.75 14.52 12.33
CA ALA A 320 -21.05 14.02 12.77
C ALA A 320 -22.21 14.32 11.79
N SER A 321 -22.16 15.44 11.08
CA SER A 321 -23.19 15.86 10.13
C SER A 321 -22.67 16.69 8.94
N VAL A 322 -21.36 16.81 8.74
CA VAL A 322 -20.82 17.68 7.69
C VAL A 322 -19.72 16.95 6.93
N LEU A 323 -19.92 16.82 5.61
CA LEU A 323 -18.86 16.39 4.70
C LEU A 323 -18.10 17.60 4.19
N LYS A 324 -16.82 17.69 4.55
CA LYS A 324 -15.92 18.78 4.18
C LYS A 324 -14.84 18.27 3.23
N LYS A 325 -14.66 18.94 2.10
CA LYS A 325 -13.48 18.75 1.25
C LYS A 325 -12.28 19.41 1.92
N MET A 326 -11.23 18.64 2.17
CA MET A 326 -10.00 19.14 2.79
C MET A 326 -9.09 19.79 1.73
N TYR A 327 -8.68 18.99 0.75
CA TYR A 327 -7.86 19.42 -0.39
C TYR A 327 -8.03 18.43 -1.54
N ALA A 328 -7.42 18.71 -2.68
CA ALA A 328 -7.38 17.79 -3.81
C ALA A 328 -6.01 17.82 -4.48
N ILE A 329 -5.61 16.69 -5.06
CA ILE A 329 -4.37 16.52 -5.80
C ILE A 329 -4.73 16.19 -7.23
N HIS A 330 -4.30 17.03 -8.16
CA HIS A 330 -4.45 16.76 -9.59
C HIS A 330 -3.24 15.99 -10.09
N VAL A 331 -3.47 14.78 -10.60
CA VAL A 331 -2.42 13.85 -11.04
C VAL A 331 -2.72 13.42 -12.47
N PRO A 332 -2.22 14.14 -13.48
CA PRO A 332 -2.47 13.79 -14.88
C PRO A 332 -2.04 12.35 -15.18
N GLY A 333 -2.84 11.61 -15.94
CA GLY A 333 -2.58 10.21 -16.28
C GLY A 333 -2.83 9.22 -15.13
N LEU A 334 -3.54 9.61 -14.08
CA LEU A 334 -4.06 8.68 -13.07
C LEU A 334 -5.35 8.07 -13.61
N ARG A 335 -5.30 6.76 -13.86
CA ARG A 335 -6.37 6.01 -14.54
C ARG A 335 -7.09 5.04 -13.61
N ASP A 336 -6.33 4.43 -12.71
CA ASP A 336 -6.76 3.27 -11.93
C ASP A 336 -6.39 3.45 -10.44
N PRO A 337 -7.27 3.10 -9.48
CA PRO A 337 -6.90 3.01 -8.07
C PRO A 337 -5.73 2.09 -7.75
N ASP A 338 -5.47 1.04 -8.53
CA ASP A 338 -4.36 0.09 -8.28
C ASP A 338 -2.97 0.72 -8.48
N LEU A 339 -2.95 1.91 -9.11
CA LEU A 339 -1.78 2.78 -9.23
C LEU A 339 -1.59 3.70 -8.02
N CYS A 340 -2.37 3.50 -6.95
CA CYS A 340 -2.31 4.26 -5.71
C CYS A 340 -1.99 3.34 -4.53
N ASN A 341 -1.01 3.72 -3.73
CA ASN A 341 -0.69 3.06 -2.48
C ASN A 341 -0.48 4.13 -1.39
N HIS A 342 -0.84 3.83 -0.14
CA HIS A 342 -0.73 4.80 0.95
C HIS A 342 -0.21 4.12 2.21
N SER A 343 0.50 4.88 3.04
CA SER A 343 0.99 4.42 4.34
C SER A 343 0.63 5.42 5.42
N LEU A 344 -0.08 4.93 6.43
CA LEU A 344 -0.40 5.69 7.64
C LEU A 344 0.83 5.84 8.55
N MET A 345 1.71 4.84 8.60
CA MET A 345 2.92 4.90 9.41
C MET A 345 3.92 5.95 8.87
N ALA A 346 4.03 6.06 7.55
CA ALA A 346 4.89 7.06 6.90
C ALA A 346 4.16 8.38 6.60
N GLU A 347 2.82 8.40 6.72
CA GLU A 347 1.95 9.49 6.29
C GLU A 347 2.17 9.89 4.81
N ILE A 348 2.44 8.92 3.93
CA ILE A 348 2.78 9.14 2.51
C ILE A 348 1.75 8.48 1.60
N LEU A 349 1.36 9.20 0.56
CA LEU A 349 0.63 8.73 -0.61
C LEU A 349 1.62 8.55 -1.77
N CYS A 350 1.66 7.35 -2.35
CA CYS A 350 2.48 7.01 -3.50
C CYS A 350 1.55 6.70 -4.69
N LEU A 351 1.80 7.34 -5.83
CA LEU A 351 0.96 7.23 -7.03
C LEU A 351 1.84 7.00 -8.25
N TYR A 352 1.36 6.24 -9.23
CA TYR A 352 1.97 6.23 -10.56
C TYR A 352 1.21 7.15 -11.52
N SER A 353 1.95 8.02 -12.21
CA SER A 353 1.44 8.85 -13.30
C SER A 353 2.03 8.40 -14.63
N SER A 354 1.14 8.10 -15.58
CA SER A 354 1.49 7.77 -16.97
C SER A 354 1.73 9.01 -17.84
N SER A 355 1.60 10.23 -17.29
CA SER A 355 1.66 11.49 -18.06
C SER A 355 3.07 12.10 -18.10
N ARG A 356 3.36 12.86 -19.16
CA ARG A 356 4.66 13.48 -19.44
C ARG A 356 5.24 14.22 -18.23
N LEU A 357 6.47 13.85 -17.82
CA LEU A 357 7.23 14.53 -16.77
C LEU A 357 7.37 16.06 -16.95
N GLN A 358 7.40 16.58 -18.19
CA GLN A 358 7.37 18.04 -18.43
C GLN A 358 6.08 18.71 -17.96
N ARG A 359 4.92 18.05 -18.08
CA ARG A 359 3.66 18.53 -17.48
C ARG A 359 3.71 18.46 -15.95
N ILE A 360 4.37 17.45 -15.39
CA ILE A 360 4.55 17.30 -13.93
C ILE A 360 5.48 18.39 -13.37
N ARG A 361 6.57 18.72 -14.07
CA ARG A 361 7.46 19.87 -13.74
C ARG A 361 6.79 21.22 -13.95
N LEU A 362 5.98 21.38 -15.00
CA LEU A 362 5.08 22.53 -15.14
C LEU A 362 4.11 22.59 -13.93
N CYS A 363 3.67 21.43 -13.42
CA CYS A 363 2.80 21.31 -12.25
C CYS A 363 3.47 21.53 -10.89
N GLU A 364 4.80 21.63 -10.78
CA GLU A 364 5.41 22.20 -9.56
C GLU A 364 4.88 23.62 -9.28
N SER A 365 4.45 24.35 -10.31
CA SER A 365 3.72 25.62 -10.19
C SER A 365 2.18 25.49 -10.18
N PHE A 366 1.62 24.30 -10.45
CA PHE A 366 0.18 23.98 -10.41
C PHE A 366 -0.27 23.19 -9.17
N PHE A 367 0.65 22.68 -8.32
CA PHE A 367 0.32 22.19 -6.98
C PHE A 367 -0.03 23.35 -6.02
N ASN A 368 -0.66 24.40 -6.56
CA ASN A 368 -1.17 25.51 -5.79
C ASN A 368 -2.34 25.01 -4.95
N TYR A 369 -2.08 24.97 -3.66
CA TYR A 369 -3.07 24.95 -2.59
C TYR A 369 -4.27 25.82 -2.96
N ALA A 370 -5.40 25.19 -3.26
CA ALA A 370 -6.68 25.87 -3.45
C ALA A 370 -7.37 25.91 -2.08
N ASP A 371 -7.11 26.97 -1.31
CA ASP A 371 -7.84 27.25 -0.08
C ASP A 371 -9.29 27.58 -0.47
N SER A 372 -10.19 26.61 -0.31
CA SER A 372 -11.60 26.75 -0.72
C SER A 372 -12.41 27.71 0.17
N SER A 373 -11.74 28.42 1.08
CA SER A 373 -12.38 29.32 2.04
C SER A 373 -12.69 30.71 1.48
N ASN A 374 -12.05 31.20 0.39
CA ASN A 374 -12.21 32.60 -0.05
C ASN A 374 -11.96 32.90 -1.56
N MET A 375 -12.59 32.20 -2.51
CA MET A 375 -12.61 32.69 -3.91
C MET A 375 -13.98 33.27 -4.29
N LYS A 376 -14.01 34.57 -4.61
CA LYS A 376 -15.17 35.22 -5.25
C LYS A 376 -15.29 34.74 -6.70
N ARG A 377 -16.51 34.38 -7.11
CA ARG A 377 -16.88 33.77 -8.42
C ARG A 377 -16.42 34.51 -9.69
N GLY A 378 -15.91 35.74 -9.60
CA GLY A 378 -15.44 36.53 -10.74
C GLY A 378 -14.05 36.15 -11.25
N GLU A 379 -13.10 35.89 -10.34
CA GLU A 379 -11.67 35.74 -10.71
C GLU A 379 -11.35 34.40 -11.39
N ALA A 380 -12.13 33.35 -11.10
CA ALA A 380 -11.97 32.04 -11.74
C ALA A 380 -12.33 32.06 -13.24
N ARG A 381 -13.23 32.96 -13.67
CA ARG A 381 -13.64 33.10 -15.08
C ARG A 381 -12.63 33.89 -15.90
N ASP A 382 -11.97 34.89 -15.29
CA ASP A 382 -10.98 35.72 -15.99
C ASP A 382 -9.65 34.99 -16.23
N ILE A 383 -9.28 34.04 -15.36
CA ILE A 383 -8.10 33.18 -15.57
C ILE A 383 -8.36 32.19 -16.72
N ALA A 384 -9.57 31.64 -16.81
CA ALA A 384 -9.95 30.71 -17.87
C ALA A 384 -10.00 31.38 -19.26
N THR A 385 -10.48 32.63 -19.35
CA THR A 385 -10.57 33.36 -20.61
C THR A 385 -9.24 33.96 -21.08
N ARG A 386 -8.33 34.37 -20.16
CA ARG A 386 -6.96 34.79 -20.54
C ARG A 386 -6.14 33.64 -21.12
N ASN A 387 -6.36 32.41 -20.65
CA ASN A 387 -5.64 31.21 -21.10
C ASN A 387 -6.04 30.73 -22.51
N MET A 388 -7.15 31.22 -23.06
CA MET A 388 -7.63 30.85 -24.39
C MET A 388 -7.06 31.73 -25.53
N ARG A 389 -6.38 32.85 -25.21
CA ARG A 389 -5.99 33.87 -26.21
C ARG A 389 -4.49 33.98 -26.53
N MET A 390 -3.63 33.09 -26.04
CA MET A 390 -2.19 33.16 -26.35
C MET A 390 -1.72 32.05 -27.29
N SER A 391 -1.03 32.45 -28.37
CA SER A 391 -0.48 31.56 -29.38
C SER A 391 0.67 30.71 -28.83
N THR A 392 0.82 29.50 -29.38
CA THR A 392 1.80 28.49 -28.97
C THR A 392 3.26 28.86 -29.26
N ARG A 393 3.53 29.80 -30.19
CA ARG A 393 4.90 30.21 -30.55
C ARG A 393 5.52 31.16 -29.51
N ASP A 394 4.76 32.11 -29.00
CA ASP A 394 5.24 33.12 -28.04
C ASP A 394 5.60 32.50 -26.67
N ARG A 395 4.95 31.38 -26.31
CA ARG A 395 5.31 30.58 -25.13
C ARG A 395 6.71 29.95 -25.25
N SER A 396 7.20 29.67 -26.45
CA SER A 396 8.48 28.96 -26.60
C SER A 396 9.70 29.87 -26.49
N GLU A 397 9.62 31.11 -26.98
CA GLU A 397 10.75 32.04 -26.99
C GLU A 397 10.99 32.69 -25.62
N ILE A 398 9.93 33.09 -24.91
CA ILE A 398 10.06 33.68 -23.57
C ILE A 398 10.54 32.63 -22.54
N PHE A 399 10.23 31.35 -22.76
CA PHE A 399 10.67 30.24 -21.91
C PHE A 399 12.11 29.80 -22.17
N LYS A 400 12.62 29.88 -23.40
CA LYS A 400 14.03 29.61 -23.72
C LYS A 400 14.98 30.52 -22.93
N THR A 401 14.62 31.77 -22.73
CA THR A 401 15.48 32.76 -22.06
C THR A 401 15.55 32.58 -20.53
N ARG A 402 14.56 31.92 -19.90
CA ARG A 402 14.54 31.70 -18.44
C ARG A 402 15.16 30.37 -17.98
N ILE A 403 15.15 29.34 -18.82
CA ILE A 403 15.67 28.00 -18.46
C ILE A 403 17.20 27.92 -18.49
N LEU A 404 17.87 28.82 -19.21
CA LEU A 404 19.33 28.79 -19.34
C LEU A 404 20.14 29.33 -18.15
N LYS A 405 19.49 29.80 -17.06
CA LYS A 405 20.22 30.50 -15.98
C LYS A 405 20.31 29.84 -14.61
N ASN A 406 19.61 28.74 -14.30
CA ASN A 406 19.79 28.11 -12.99
C ASN A 406 19.90 26.57 -13.06
N ASN A 407 21.09 26.10 -12.68
CA ASN A 407 21.42 24.74 -12.21
C ASN A 407 21.56 23.61 -13.23
N ILE A 408 22.55 23.72 -14.13
CA ILE A 408 23.25 22.55 -14.70
C ILE A 408 24.76 22.88 -14.71
N GLN A 409 25.54 22.21 -13.86
CA GLN A 409 27.01 22.36 -13.77
C GLN A 409 27.78 21.35 -14.65
N ASP A 410 27.16 20.86 -15.73
CA ASP A 410 27.80 19.89 -16.62
C ASP A 410 27.70 20.34 -18.08
N GLU A 411 28.78 20.93 -18.60
CA GLU A 411 28.85 21.47 -19.97
C GLU A 411 28.77 20.39 -21.04
N LYS A 412 29.04 19.12 -20.70
CA LYS A 412 28.97 18.00 -21.67
C LYS A 412 27.55 17.54 -21.99
N LEU A 413 26.56 17.91 -21.18
CA LEU A 413 25.14 17.62 -21.43
C LEU A 413 24.43 18.69 -22.26
N LYS A 414 25.06 19.84 -22.54
CA LYS A 414 24.44 20.93 -23.33
C LYS A 414 24.28 20.61 -24.82
N ASN A 415 25.13 19.74 -25.38
CA ASN A 415 25.22 19.59 -26.84
C ASN A 415 24.37 18.46 -27.44
N ASN A 416 23.70 17.64 -26.62
CA ASN A 416 22.86 16.53 -27.12
C ASN A 416 21.35 16.73 -26.86
N ILE A 417 20.90 17.93 -26.45
CA ILE A 417 19.48 18.24 -26.16
C ILE A 417 18.81 18.94 -27.36
N SER A 418 19.17 18.59 -28.59
CA SER A 418 18.59 19.20 -29.80
C SER A 418 17.80 18.25 -30.69
N GLY A 419 17.39 17.08 -30.19
CA GLY A 419 16.48 16.23 -30.94
C GLY A 419 16.28 14.87 -30.31
N GLU A 420 15.38 14.77 -29.34
CA GLU A 420 14.60 13.56 -29.07
C GLU A 420 13.53 13.88 -28.00
N SER A 421 12.28 13.63 -28.35
CA SER A 421 11.12 13.81 -27.48
C SER A 421 10.99 12.62 -26.53
N PHE A 422 11.21 12.82 -25.24
CA PHE A 422 11.09 11.74 -24.27
C PHE A 422 9.70 11.71 -23.60
N ASP A 423 8.98 10.61 -23.80
CA ASP A 423 7.80 10.21 -23.03
C ASP A 423 8.27 9.57 -21.72
N PHE A 424 7.90 10.13 -20.57
CA PHE A 424 8.30 9.58 -19.26
C PHE A 424 7.10 9.49 -18.31
N GLY A 425 6.82 8.29 -17.77
CA GLY A 425 6.03 8.06 -16.57
C GLY A 425 6.83 8.23 -15.27
N ALA A 426 6.15 8.34 -14.11
CA ALA A 426 6.82 8.50 -12.82
C ALA A 426 5.98 8.05 -11.62
N LEU A 427 6.64 7.58 -10.56
CA LEU A 427 6.08 7.54 -9.22
C LEU A 427 6.11 8.93 -8.60
N LEU A 428 5.01 9.34 -8.00
CA LEU A 428 4.82 10.62 -7.33
C LEU A 428 4.49 10.38 -5.87
N PHE A 429 5.10 11.16 -5.00
CA PHE A 429 4.92 11.06 -3.55
C PHE A 429 4.30 12.33 -3.00
N PHE A 430 3.23 12.20 -2.22
CA PHE A 430 2.55 13.30 -1.57
C PHE A 430 2.38 13.01 -0.07
N SER A 431 2.31 14.06 0.73
CA SER A 431 1.94 13.96 2.15
C SER A 431 0.45 13.66 2.27
N LEU A 432 0.08 12.62 3.03
CA LEU A 432 -1.32 12.30 3.34
C LEU A 432 -1.99 13.33 4.26
N ARG A 433 -1.22 14.22 4.88
CA ARG A 433 -1.74 15.18 5.84
C ARG A 433 -2.31 16.44 5.17
N ASP A 434 -1.60 16.93 4.17
CA ASP A 434 -1.82 18.24 3.56
C ASP A 434 -1.69 18.23 2.02
N GLY A 435 -1.41 17.08 1.42
CA GLY A 435 -1.25 16.95 -0.03
C GLY A 435 0.03 17.57 -0.58
N GLU A 436 0.99 17.98 0.25
CA GLU A 436 2.25 18.56 -0.23
C GLU A 436 3.01 17.53 -1.06
N PHE A 437 3.47 17.94 -2.24
CA PHE A 437 4.36 17.14 -3.07
C PHE A 437 5.72 16.94 -2.36
N LEU A 438 6.11 15.68 -2.18
CA LEU A 438 7.31 15.30 -1.46
C LEU A 438 8.49 15.04 -2.40
N ASN A 439 8.27 14.20 -3.43
CA ASN A 439 9.28 13.86 -4.42
C ASN A 439 8.67 13.07 -5.60
N TYR A 440 9.50 12.76 -6.60
CA TYR A 440 9.17 11.79 -7.65
C TYR A 440 10.31 10.78 -7.90
N THR A 441 9.98 9.66 -8.52
CA THR A 441 10.92 8.66 -9.03
C THR A 441 10.59 8.36 -10.49
N SER A 442 11.58 8.40 -11.37
CA SER A 442 11.38 8.27 -12.82
C SER A 442 11.07 6.83 -13.26
N GLU A 443 10.45 6.69 -14.43
CA GLU A 443 10.18 5.40 -15.09
C GLU A 443 11.43 4.53 -15.30
N SER A 444 12.63 5.11 -15.38
CA SER A 444 13.88 4.33 -15.45
C SER A 444 14.05 3.43 -14.22
N VAL A 445 13.44 3.79 -13.09
CA VAL A 445 13.46 3.05 -11.84
C VAL A 445 12.17 2.22 -11.69
N CYS A 446 10.99 2.82 -11.85
CA CYS A 446 9.71 2.14 -11.59
C CYS A 446 9.15 1.32 -12.76
N GLY A 447 9.64 1.52 -13.98
CA GLY A 447 9.06 0.94 -15.20
C GLY A 447 8.13 1.92 -15.94
N LYS A 448 7.84 1.62 -17.20
CA LYS A 448 7.07 2.47 -18.13
C LYS A 448 5.57 2.17 -18.15
N SER A 449 5.20 0.91 -17.90
CA SER A 449 3.81 0.41 -17.98
C SER A 449 3.39 -0.18 -16.64
N VAL A 450 3.61 0.57 -15.56
CA VAL A 450 3.16 0.13 -14.22
C VAL A 450 1.64 0.08 -14.20
N GLU A 451 1.11 -1.07 -13.81
CA GLU A 451 -0.33 -1.34 -13.67
C GLU A 451 -0.72 -1.54 -12.19
N VAL A 452 0.20 -2.04 -11.34
CA VAL A 452 -0.09 -2.32 -9.91
C VAL A 452 1.06 -1.87 -9.01
N LEU A 453 0.72 -1.25 -7.87
CA LEU A 453 1.66 -0.87 -6.82
C LEU A 453 1.40 -1.57 -5.49
N ALA A 454 2.46 -2.14 -4.91
CA ALA A 454 2.46 -2.58 -3.52
C ALA A 454 3.60 -1.92 -2.74
N SER A 455 3.39 -1.65 -1.46
CA SER A 455 4.41 -1.10 -0.58
C SER A 455 4.35 -1.73 0.81
N ASN A 456 5.46 -1.64 1.56
CA ASN A 456 5.42 -1.95 2.99
C ASN A 456 4.95 -0.75 3.80
N SER A 457 4.57 -0.98 5.06
CA SER A 457 4.10 0.09 5.95
C SER A 457 5.10 1.24 6.11
N SER A 458 6.42 1.01 6.03
CA SER A 458 7.40 2.10 6.11
C SER A 458 7.63 2.85 4.81
N MET A 459 7.00 2.44 3.70
CA MET A 459 7.29 2.95 2.36
C MET A 459 8.80 2.93 2.08
N THR A 460 9.53 1.91 2.55
CA THR A 460 10.96 1.75 2.22
C THR A 460 11.17 0.79 1.06
N THR A 461 10.18 -0.08 0.83
CA THR A 461 10.13 -1.01 -0.28
C THR A 461 8.84 -0.77 -1.05
N ILE A 462 8.97 -0.58 -2.35
CA ILE A 462 7.84 -0.45 -3.29
C ILE A 462 8.03 -1.49 -4.38
N ILE A 463 6.96 -2.14 -4.78
CA ILE A 463 6.95 -3.11 -5.86
C ILE A 463 6.04 -2.58 -6.94
N CYS A 464 6.57 -2.48 -8.15
CA CYS A 464 5.82 -2.06 -9.33
C CYS A 464 5.64 -3.27 -10.24
N GLY A 465 4.41 -3.62 -10.58
CA GLY A 465 4.07 -4.64 -11.58
C GLY A 465 3.61 -4.02 -12.89
N ASP A 466 3.94 -4.65 -14.00
CA ASP A 466 3.58 -4.19 -15.34
C ASP A 466 2.56 -5.06 -16.09
N ASP A 467 2.20 -4.60 -17.27
CA ASP A 467 1.28 -5.21 -18.23
C ASP A 467 1.81 -6.49 -18.90
N LYS A 468 3.08 -6.85 -18.68
CA LYS A 468 3.78 -7.98 -19.33
C LYS A 468 4.25 -9.05 -18.33
N GLY A 469 3.86 -8.92 -17.06
CA GLY A 469 4.23 -9.87 -16.02
C GLY A 469 5.66 -9.69 -15.52
N PHE A 470 6.21 -8.48 -15.54
CA PHE A 470 7.43 -8.16 -14.81
C PHE A 470 7.11 -7.41 -13.52
N ILE A 471 7.87 -7.72 -12.47
CA ILE A 471 7.90 -6.90 -11.25
C ILE A 471 9.26 -6.26 -11.04
N ARG A 472 9.25 -5.05 -10.48
CA ARG A 472 10.43 -4.29 -10.08
C ARG A 472 10.38 -4.05 -8.58
N ILE A 473 11.42 -4.49 -7.87
CA ILE A 473 11.58 -4.22 -6.43
C ILE A 473 12.40 -2.95 -6.28
N LEU A 474 11.76 -1.90 -5.80
CA LEU A 474 12.38 -0.62 -5.49
C LEU A 474 12.64 -0.59 -3.98
N ARG A 475 13.85 -0.19 -3.59
CA ARG A 475 14.11 0.17 -2.20
C ARG A 475 14.74 1.53 -2.08
N ASN A 476 14.36 2.21 -1.01
CA ASN A 476 15.07 3.37 -0.53
C ASN A 476 16.15 2.93 0.46
N TYR A 477 17.38 3.39 0.22
CA TYR A 477 18.43 3.40 1.21
C TYR A 477 18.49 4.82 1.79
N PRO A 478 17.81 5.08 2.92
CA PRO A 478 17.84 6.41 3.51
C PRO A 478 19.29 6.77 3.78
N LYS A 479 19.74 7.91 3.25
CA LYS A 479 21.00 8.51 3.69
C LYS A 479 20.81 8.88 5.14
N ILE A 480 21.20 7.98 6.06
CA ILE A 480 21.41 8.37 7.44
C ILE A 480 22.42 9.51 7.35
N SER A 481 22.02 10.70 7.79
CA SER A 481 22.92 11.83 7.93
C SER A 481 24.03 11.38 8.88
N GLU A 482 25.15 10.90 8.33
CA GLU A 482 26.40 10.94 9.05
C GLU A 482 26.56 12.40 9.49
N PRO A 483 26.67 12.68 10.80
CA PRO A 483 27.08 14.02 11.21
C PRO A 483 28.39 14.27 10.49
N GLU A 484 28.47 15.35 9.71
CA GLU A 484 29.67 15.75 8.97
C GLU A 484 30.87 15.67 9.91
N ILE A 485 31.63 14.57 9.82
CA ILE A 485 32.94 14.47 10.44
C ILE A 485 33.82 15.33 9.55
N LYS A 486 33.90 16.61 9.93
CA LYS A 486 34.94 17.49 9.47
C LYS A 486 36.26 16.75 9.65
N THR A 487 36.96 16.63 8.53
CA THR A 487 38.27 16.05 8.38
C THR A 487 39.26 16.67 9.37
N GLU A 488 39.51 16.00 10.49
CA GLU A 488 40.70 16.24 11.30
C GLU A 488 41.38 14.91 11.68
N LYS A 489 42.46 14.64 10.93
CA LYS A 489 43.73 14.01 11.31
C LYS A 489 43.72 12.81 12.28
N LYS A 490 44.16 11.67 11.72
CA LYS A 490 44.98 10.59 12.32
C LYS A 490 44.77 10.34 13.82
N VAL A 491 43.96 9.32 14.17
CA VAL A 491 44.11 8.58 15.43
C VAL A 491 44.02 7.08 15.16
N ARG A 492 44.96 6.35 15.77
CA ARG A 492 45.28 4.93 15.60
C ARG A 492 44.11 4.00 15.92
N ASN A 493 44.05 2.88 15.19
CA ASN A 493 43.23 1.71 15.46
C ASN A 493 43.31 1.27 16.92
N CYS A 494 42.19 1.33 17.65
CA CYS A 494 42.02 0.67 18.95
C CYS A 494 40.84 -0.32 18.86
N PRO A 495 41.04 -1.65 19.04
CA PRO A 495 40.00 -2.67 18.84
C PRO A 495 38.82 -2.64 19.82
N GLU A 496 38.92 -1.88 20.92
CA GLU A 496 37.87 -1.84 21.95
C GLU A 496 36.66 -0.98 21.55
N CYS A 497 36.85 0.03 20.69
CA CYS A 497 35.78 0.96 20.27
C CYS A 497 34.78 0.34 19.28
N VAL A 498 35.19 -0.67 18.52
CA VAL A 498 34.31 -1.37 17.56
C VAL A 498 33.33 -2.29 18.30
N ARG A 499 33.71 -2.81 19.47
CA ARG A 499 32.93 -3.78 20.23
C ARG A 499 31.80 -3.13 21.03
N ALA A 500 32.02 -1.92 21.56
CA ALA A 500 31.00 -1.14 22.25
C ALA A 500 29.86 -0.65 21.32
N SER A 501 30.18 -0.43 20.03
CA SER A 501 29.21 0.02 19.03
C SER A 501 28.24 -1.08 18.59
N LEU A 502 28.69 -2.34 18.55
CA LEU A 502 27.85 -3.49 18.19
C LEU A 502 26.90 -3.92 19.31
N LEU A 503 27.30 -3.77 20.58
CA LEU A 503 26.47 -4.16 21.73
C LEU A 503 25.24 -3.26 21.91
N ARG A 504 25.31 -1.97 21.53
CA ARG A 504 24.15 -1.06 21.56
C ARG A 504 23.10 -1.35 20.48
N ILE A 505 23.47 -2.04 19.41
CA ILE A 505 22.56 -2.32 18.29
C ILE A 505 21.66 -3.53 18.56
N PHE A 506 22.09 -4.48 19.42
CA PHE A 506 21.41 -5.77 19.59
C PHE A 506 20.75 -6.02 20.95
N GLY A 507 20.77 -5.07 21.89
CA GLY A 507 19.91 -5.09 23.08
C GLY A 507 19.95 -6.37 23.93
N LEU A 508 21.14 -6.85 24.29
CA LEU A 508 21.31 -7.98 25.22
C LEU A 508 21.72 -7.49 26.62
N PRO A 509 21.29 -8.15 27.72
CA PRO A 509 21.59 -7.71 29.07
C PRO A 509 23.07 -7.93 29.43
N GLU A 510 23.61 -7.00 30.23
CA GLU A 510 25.00 -7.03 30.71
C GLU A 510 25.22 -8.22 31.67
N GLU A 511 25.91 -9.26 31.19
CA GLU A 511 26.47 -10.31 32.06
C GLU A 511 27.98 -10.14 32.27
N ASP A 512 28.40 -10.49 33.49
CA ASP A 512 29.74 -10.35 34.07
C ASP A 512 30.87 -10.87 33.15
N PRO A 513 31.84 -10.01 32.76
CA PRO A 513 32.87 -10.31 31.76
C PRO A 513 33.78 -11.49 32.13
N GLU A 514 33.94 -11.83 33.40
CA GLU A 514 34.73 -13.00 33.81
C GLU A 514 34.09 -14.33 33.42
N LYS A 515 32.76 -14.39 33.43
CA LYS A 515 31.98 -15.61 33.13
C LYS A 515 32.04 -15.94 31.64
N ILE A 516 31.97 -14.91 30.79
CA ILE A 516 32.09 -15.00 29.32
C ILE A 516 33.51 -15.45 28.92
N SER A 517 34.55 -14.95 29.58
CA SER A 517 35.94 -15.38 29.35
C SER A 517 36.15 -16.87 29.62
N ARG A 518 35.54 -17.41 30.69
CA ARG A 518 35.60 -18.85 31.03
C ARG A 518 34.83 -19.72 30.03
N ILE A 519 33.70 -19.25 29.51
CA ILE A 519 32.90 -19.95 28.50
C ILE A 519 33.62 -19.98 27.14
N ILE A 520 34.24 -18.88 26.73
CA ILE A 520 35.01 -18.81 25.47
C ILE A 520 36.25 -19.71 25.56
N LYS A 521 36.97 -19.72 26.69
CA LYS A 521 38.10 -20.64 26.90
C LYS A 521 37.68 -22.11 26.89
N ARG A 522 36.52 -22.46 27.48
CA ARG A 522 35.97 -23.84 27.42
C ARG A 522 35.55 -24.24 26.00
N LYS A 523 34.90 -23.35 25.22
CA LYS A 523 34.51 -23.63 23.84
C LYS A 523 35.72 -23.77 22.90
N GLN A 524 36.75 -22.93 23.06
CA GLN A 524 37.97 -23.04 22.25
C GLN A 524 38.77 -24.31 22.57
N ASN A 525 38.81 -24.77 23.83
CA ASN A 525 39.44 -26.05 24.19
C ASN A 525 38.66 -27.27 23.67
N CYS A 526 37.32 -27.25 23.71
CA CYS A 526 36.49 -28.31 23.10
C CYS A 526 36.65 -28.37 21.58
N GLN A 527 36.81 -27.22 20.91
CA GLN A 527 37.01 -27.18 19.45
C GLN A 527 38.39 -27.72 19.08
N ARG A 528 39.44 -27.35 19.82
CA ARG A 528 40.81 -27.87 19.62
C ARG A 528 40.90 -29.39 19.84
N GLN A 529 40.18 -29.94 20.82
CA GLN A 529 40.10 -31.40 21.02
C GLN A 529 39.31 -32.12 19.92
N LYS A 530 38.27 -31.49 19.34
CA LYS A 530 37.53 -32.06 18.20
C LYS A 530 38.34 -32.04 16.91
N ASP A 531 39.17 -31.02 16.70
CA ASP A 531 40.02 -30.90 15.53
C ASP A 531 41.25 -31.82 15.61
N SER A 532 41.79 -32.10 16.81
CA SER A 532 42.84 -33.10 17.00
C SER A 532 42.33 -34.54 16.79
N VAL A 533 41.09 -34.84 17.20
CA VAL A 533 40.44 -36.15 16.97
C VAL A 533 40.06 -36.34 15.50
N LYS A 534 39.70 -35.26 14.77
CA LYS A 534 39.49 -35.31 13.31
C LYS A 534 40.79 -35.52 12.53
N LYS A 535 41.90 -34.88 12.93
CA LYS A 535 43.22 -35.11 12.32
C LYS A 535 43.73 -36.54 12.51
N ALA A 536 43.59 -37.11 13.72
CA ALA A 536 43.96 -38.49 14.01
C ALA A 536 43.10 -39.55 13.27
N ARG A 537 41.86 -39.21 12.89
CA ARG A 537 40.98 -40.09 12.06
C ARG A 537 41.30 -40.04 10.57
N ILE A 538 41.94 -38.98 10.09
CA ILE A 538 42.33 -38.84 8.68
C ILE A 538 43.67 -39.56 8.44
N GLU A 539 44.63 -39.48 9.37
CA GLU A 539 45.89 -40.23 9.29
C GLU A 539 45.70 -41.76 9.40
N LYS A 540 44.72 -42.24 10.19
CA LYS A 540 44.38 -43.68 10.23
C LYS A 540 43.67 -44.22 8.99
N ARG A 541 43.15 -43.35 8.09
CA ARG A 541 42.52 -43.77 6.83
C ARG A 541 43.49 -43.80 5.65
N SER A 542 44.61 -43.07 5.73
CA SER A 542 45.67 -43.12 4.72
C SER A 542 46.58 -44.35 4.84
N ASP A 543 46.75 -44.91 6.05
CA ASP A 543 47.61 -46.09 6.27
C ASP A 543 46.95 -47.44 5.89
N ASN A 544 45.62 -47.48 5.72
CA ASN A 544 44.90 -48.71 5.35
C ASN A 544 44.73 -48.91 3.83
N CYS A 545 45.26 -48.01 2.99
CA CYS A 545 45.15 -48.10 1.53
C CYS A 545 46.41 -48.65 0.84
N SER A 546 47.41 -49.10 1.60
CA SER A 546 48.71 -49.60 1.09
C SER A 546 49.01 -51.07 1.44
N ARG A 547 48.02 -51.84 1.88
CA ARG A 547 48.17 -53.29 2.11
C ARG A 547 46.99 -54.08 1.55
N HIS A 548 46.92 -54.16 0.23
CA HIS A 548 46.33 -55.29 -0.51
C HIS A 548 46.80 -55.21 -1.97
N THR A 549 47.98 -55.79 -2.21
CA THR A 549 48.37 -56.44 -3.48
C THR A 549 48.61 -57.90 -3.15
#